data_AF-A0A6P0DTC9-F1
#
_entry.id   AF-A0A6P0DTC9-F1
#
_cell.length_a   1.000
_cell.length_b   1.000
_cell.length_c   1.000
_cell.angle_alpha   90.00
_cell.angle_beta   90.00
_cell.angle_gamma   90.00
#
_symmetry.space_group_name_H-M   'P 1'
#
loop_
_entity.id
_entity.type
_entity.pdbx_description
1 polymer ?
#
loop_
_entity_poly.entity_id
_entity_poly.type
_entity_poly.pdbx_seq_one_letter_code
_entity_poly.pdbx_strand_id
1 'polypeptide(L)'
;MTTSFGLYSQYYDLLYKDKDYEGETAYVKALLERYATGPIAQILELGSGTGIHAEKIAEAGFGVLGVELSETMFAAAMPKAAQSGGKLDFTLG
;
A
#
# COMPACT_ATOMS: atom_id res chain seq x y z
N MET A 1 -11.94 -14.04 -22.20
CA MET A 1 -12.88 -13.10 -21.55
C MET A 1 -12.03 -12.15 -20.72
N THR A 2 -11.57 -11.05 -21.33
CA THR A 2 -10.47 -10.26 -20.77
C THR A 2 -10.63 -8.79 -21.15
N THR A 3 -11.50 -8.02 -20.48
CA THR A 3 -11.64 -6.58 -20.80
C THR A 3 -12.09 -5.65 -19.67
N SER A 4 -12.22 -6.09 -18.41
CA SER A 4 -12.70 -5.18 -17.34
C SER A 4 -11.58 -4.54 -16.51
N PHE A 5 -10.44 -5.20 -16.31
CA PHE A 5 -9.39 -4.70 -15.40
C PHE A 5 -8.42 -3.70 -16.03
N GLY A 6 -8.06 -3.87 -17.32
CA GLY A 6 -7.08 -3.00 -17.98
C GLY A 6 -7.57 -1.60 -18.30
N LEU A 7 -8.89 -1.41 -18.48
CA LEU A 7 -9.49 -0.09 -18.59
C LEU A 7 -9.66 0.57 -17.23
N TYR A 8 -9.99 -0.21 -16.18
CA TYR A 8 -10.17 0.33 -14.84
C TYR A 8 -8.87 0.91 -14.26
N SER A 9 -7.71 0.30 -14.51
CA SER A 9 -6.41 0.84 -14.07
C SER A 9 -6.08 2.21 -14.68
N GLN A 10 -6.43 2.44 -15.95
CA GLN A 10 -6.18 3.72 -16.63
C GLN A 10 -7.08 4.86 -16.10
N TYR A 11 -8.29 4.53 -15.62
CA TYR A 11 -9.18 5.51 -14.97
C TYR A 11 -8.99 5.58 -13.45
N TYR A 12 -8.33 4.61 -12.83
CA TYR A 12 -8.06 4.57 -11.40
C TYR A 12 -7.19 5.75 -10.97
N ASP A 13 -6.11 6.02 -11.71
CA ASP A 13 -5.23 7.16 -11.45
C ASP A 13 -5.94 8.51 -11.64
N LEU A 14 -6.95 8.59 -12.50
CA LEU A 14 -7.76 9.80 -12.72
C LEU A 14 -8.78 10.02 -11.60
N LEU A 15 -9.34 8.94 -11.02
CA LEU A 15 -10.28 8.98 -9.89
C LEU A 15 -9.57 9.15 -8.53
N TYR A 16 -8.33 8.67 -8.39
CA TYR A 16 -7.56 8.67 -7.14
C TYR A 16 -6.48 9.75 -7.05
N LYS A 17 -6.46 10.69 -8.01
CA LYS A 17 -5.49 11.81 -8.04
C LYS A 17 -5.54 12.69 -6.79
N ASP A 18 -6.71 12.76 -6.14
CA ASP A 18 -6.97 13.58 -4.95
C ASP A 18 -7.17 12.71 -3.67
N LYS A 19 -6.73 11.44 -3.68
CA LYS A 19 -6.82 10.63 -2.46
C LYS A 19 -5.83 11.16 -1.43
N ASP A 20 -6.35 11.58 -0.28
CA ASP A 20 -5.56 12.05 0.84
C ASP A 20 -4.86 10.87 1.56
N TYR A 21 -3.86 10.28 0.88
CA TYR A 21 -3.08 9.18 1.42
C TYR A 21 -2.35 9.57 2.71
N GLU A 22 -1.97 10.85 2.85
CA GLU A 22 -1.36 11.37 4.08
C GLU A 22 -2.36 11.38 5.22
N GLY A 23 -3.57 11.90 4.99
CA GLY A 23 -4.67 11.90 5.97
C GLY A 23 -5.12 10.50 6.35
N GLU A 24 -5.24 9.58 5.38
CA GLU A 24 -5.55 8.17 5.66
C GLU A 24 -4.45 7.50 6.49
N THR A 25 -3.19 7.70 6.13
CA THR A 25 -2.05 7.15 6.88
C THR A 25 -2.03 7.70 8.31
N ALA A 26 -2.26 9.00 8.48
CA ALA A 26 -2.33 9.64 9.79
C ALA A 26 -3.49 9.09 10.63
N TYR A 27 -4.65 8.88 10.03
CA TYR A 27 -5.81 8.29 10.69
C TYR A 27 -5.53 6.85 11.15
N VAL A 28 -4.98 6.01 10.27
CA VAL A 28 -4.61 4.63 10.60
C VAL A 28 -3.55 4.61 11.72
N LYS A 29 -2.52 5.46 11.63
CA LYS A 29 -1.51 5.61 12.68
C LYS A 29 -2.13 5.97 14.03
N ALA A 30 -3.07 6.92 14.06
CA ALA A 30 -3.75 7.31 15.29
C ALA A 30 -4.58 6.16 15.89
N LEU A 31 -5.23 5.34 15.06
CA LEU A 31 -5.94 4.14 15.53
C LEU A 31 -4.97 3.10 16.10
N LEU A 32 -3.86 2.85 15.41
CA LEU A 32 -2.82 1.93 15.85
C LEU A 32 -2.24 2.36 17.20
N GLU A 33 -1.91 3.63 17.37
CA GLU A 33 -1.40 4.17 18.65
C GLU A 33 -2.43 4.10 19.77
N ARG A 34 -3.72 4.26 19.45
CA ARG A 34 -4.80 4.24 20.44
C ARG A 34 -5.15 2.83 20.91
N TYR A 35 -5.12 1.85 20.01
CA TYR A 35 -5.69 0.53 20.27
C TYR A 35 -4.67 -0.60 20.32
N ALA A 36 -3.43 -0.41 19.85
CA ALA A 36 -2.42 -1.44 19.96
C ALA A 36 -2.09 -1.73 21.44
N THR A 37 -2.09 -3.02 21.79
CA THR A 37 -1.77 -3.49 23.15
C THR A 37 -0.27 -3.70 23.36
N GLY A 38 0.56 -3.33 22.38
CA GLY A 38 2.01 -3.51 22.39
C GLY A 38 2.67 -2.97 21.11
N PRO A 39 4.00 -3.14 20.96
CA PRO A 39 4.73 -2.68 19.79
C PRO A 39 4.24 -3.34 18.50
N ILE A 40 4.04 -2.54 17.44
CA ILE A 40 3.66 -3.03 16.12
C ILE A 40 4.92 -3.34 15.33
N ALA A 41 5.14 -4.62 15.04
CA ALA A 41 6.30 -5.06 14.27
C ALA A 41 6.08 -4.95 12.76
N GLN A 42 4.89 -5.35 12.27
CA GLN A 42 4.55 -5.42 10.85
C GLN A 42 3.05 -5.23 10.62
N ILE A 43 2.69 -4.60 9.51
CA ILE A 43 1.33 -4.37 9.02
C ILE A 43 1.16 -5.14 7.70
N LEU A 44 0.02 -5.80 7.53
CA LEU A 44 -0.36 -6.47 6.29
C LEU A 44 -1.39 -5.62 5.54
N GLU A 45 -1.09 -5.26 4.30
CA GLU A 45 -2.02 -4.53 3.42
C GLU A 45 -2.52 -5.46 2.31
N LEU A 46 -3.83 -5.73 2.31
CA LEU A 46 -4.47 -6.60 1.32
C LEU A 46 -4.99 -5.76 0.15
N GLY A 47 -4.65 -6.16 -1.08
CA GLY A 47 -4.97 -5.39 -2.28
C GLY A 47 -4.18 -4.08 -2.33
N SER A 48 -2.86 -4.16 -2.14
CA SER A 48 -1.99 -2.98 -1.99
C SER A 48 -1.83 -2.15 -3.27
N GLY A 49 -2.29 -2.65 -4.41
CA GLY A 49 -2.22 -1.97 -5.70
C GLY A 49 -0.78 -1.62 -6.08
N THR A 50 -0.56 -0.36 -6.47
CA THR A 50 0.78 0.16 -6.82
C THR A 50 1.63 0.49 -5.60
N GLY A 51 1.15 0.21 -4.38
CA GLY A 51 1.91 0.32 -3.15
C GLY A 51 2.06 1.72 -2.56
N ILE A 52 1.27 2.70 -3.02
CA ILE A 52 1.38 4.10 -2.54
C ILE A 52 1.06 4.20 -1.04
N HIS A 53 -0.03 3.58 -0.59
CA HIS A 53 -0.43 3.64 0.81
C HIS A 53 0.53 2.83 1.70
N ALA A 54 0.91 1.63 1.26
CA ALA A 54 1.95 0.82 1.93
C ALA A 54 3.25 1.58 2.14
N GLU A 55 3.69 2.36 1.13
CA GLU A 55 4.86 3.23 1.21
C GLU A 55 4.68 4.33 2.25
N LYS A 56 3.53 5.01 2.29
CA LYS A 56 3.25 6.03 3.31
C LYS A 56 3.22 5.46 4.73
N ILE A 57 2.65 4.28 4.91
CA ILE A 57 2.67 3.59 6.20
C ILE A 57 4.11 3.20 6.59
N ALA A 58 4.94 2.76 5.63
CA ALA A 58 6.34 2.45 5.88
C ALA A 58 7.16 3.71 6.24
N GLU A 59 6.94 4.83 5.55
CA GLU A 59 7.51 6.15 5.86
C GLU A 59 7.11 6.63 7.27
N ALA A 60 5.90 6.26 7.73
CA ALA A 60 5.43 6.54 9.08
C ALA A 60 6.09 5.67 10.17
N GLY A 61 7.02 4.77 9.80
CA GLY A 61 7.90 4.02 10.71
C GLY A 61 7.55 2.55 10.89
N PHE A 62 6.47 2.07 10.27
CA PHE A 62 6.01 0.69 10.38
C PHE A 62 6.70 -0.23 9.37
N GLY A 63 6.82 -1.52 9.71
CA GLY A 63 7.10 -2.55 8.70
C GLY A 63 5.81 -2.89 7.95
N VAL A 64 5.85 -3.02 6.63
CA VAL A 64 4.66 -3.29 5.82
C VAL A 64 4.92 -4.44 4.84
N LEU A 65 3.96 -5.35 4.74
CA LEU A 65 3.87 -6.36 3.68
C LEU A 65 2.58 -6.10 2.88
N GLY A 66 2.71 -5.76 1.61
CA GLY A 66 1.58 -5.64 0.69
C GLY A 66 1.31 -6.94 -0.07
N VAL A 67 0.05 -7.30 -0.22
CA VAL A 67 -0.41 -8.43 -1.04
C VAL A 67 -1.22 -7.89 -2.21
N GLU A 68 -0.85 -8.24 -3.43
CA GLU A 68 -1.54 -7.78 -4.64
C GLU A 68 -1.80 -8.95 -5.60
N LEU A 69 -2.95 -8.94 -6.28
CA LEU A 69 -3.35 -9.96 -7.25
C LEU A 69 -2.90 -9.60 -8.68
N SER A 70 -2.83 -8.31 -8.99
CA SER A 70 -2.42 -7.83 -10.30
C SER A 70 -0.90 -7.83 -10.46
N GLU A 71 -0.38 -8.70 -11.32
CA GLU A 71 1.04 -8.71 -11.70
C GLU A 71 1.54 -7.33 -12.18
N THR A 72 0.70 -6.58 -12.90
CA THR A 72 1.05 -5.25 -13.39
C THR A 72 1.20 -4.24 -12.25
N MET A 73 0.27 -4.23 -11.28
CA MET A 73 0.33 -3.31 -10.15
C MET A 73 1.44 -3.72 -9.17
N PHE A 74 1.61 -5.02 -8.95
CA PHE A 74 2.73 -5.58 -8.20
C PHE A 74 4.07 -5.10 -8.77
N ALA A 75 4.28 -5.23 -10.09
CA ALA A 75 5.49 -4.74 -10.74
C ALA A 75 5.70 -3.22 -10.55
N ALA A 76 4.63 -2.43 -10.51
CA ALA A 76 4.69 -0.99 -10.23
C ALA A 76 4.95 -0.66 -8.74
N ALA A 77 4.68 -1.59 -7.82
CA ALA A 77 4.92 -1.45 -6.39
C ALA A 77 6.36 -1.79 -6.00
N MET A 78 6.98 -2.77 -6.66
CA MET A 78 8.34 -3.26 -6.34
C MET A 78 9.43 -2.19 -6.24
N PRO A 79 9.48 -1.14 -7.10
CA PRO A 79 10.48 -0.08 -6.94
C PRO A 79 10.42 0.64 -5.59
N LYS A 80 9.24 0.73 -4.96
CA LYS A 80 9.04 1.36 -3.64
C LYS A 80 9.62 0.49 -2.53
N ALA A 81 9.40 -0.82 -2.60
CA ALA A 81 10.01 -1.78 -1.65
C ALA A 81 11.53 -1.68 -1.66
N ALA A 82 12.15 -1.61 -2.85
CA ALA A 82 13.60 -1.46 -3.00
C ALA A 82 14.15 -0.17 -2.38
N GLN A 83 13.37 0.92 -2.38
CA GLN A 83 13.75 2.23 -1.84
C GLN A 83 13.44 2.39 -0.35
N SER A 84 12.67 1.47 0.24
CA SER A 84 12.17 1.57 1.62
C SER A 84 13.20 1.25 2.71
N GLY A 85 14.42 0.85 2.37
CA GLY A 85 15.42 0.42 3.34
C GLY A 85 15.02 -0.85 4.12
N GLY A 86 14.20 -1.72 3.52
CA GLY A 86 13.73 -2.97 4.10
C GLY A 86 12.50 -2.84 5.02
N LYS A 87 11.86 -1.67 5.04
CA LYS A 87 10.62 -1.44 5.80
C LYS A 87 9.35 -1.85 5.03
N LEU A 88 9.45 -2.01 3.72
CA LEU A 88 8.34 -2.38 2.85
C LEU A 88 8.73 -3.55 1.96
N ASP A 89 7.81 -4.51 1.84
CA ASP A 89 7.89 -5.61 0.89
C ASP A 89 6.52 -5.88 0.26
N PHE A 90 6.51 -6.58 -0.87
CA PHE A 90 5.30 -6.98 -1.58
C PHE A 90 5.35 -8.46 -1.97
N THR A 91 4.19 -9.11 -1.98
CA THR A 91 4.02 -10.44 -2.57
C THR A 91 2.81 -10.48 -3.50
N LEU A 92 2.90 -11.31 -4.53
CA LEU A 92 1.72 -11.73 -5.29
C LEU A 92 0.89 -12.69 -4.46
N GLY A 93 -0.44 -12.51 -4.47
CA GLY A 93 -1.42 -13.32 -3.74
C GLY A 93 -2.51 -13.88 -4.64
#